data_AF-A0A6P7X3D3-F1
#
_entry.id   AF-A0A6P7X3D3-F1
#
_cell.length_a   1.000
_cell.length_b   1.000
_cell.length_c   1.000
_cell.angle_alpha   90.00
_cell.angle_beta   90.00
_cell.angle_gamma   90.00
#
_symmetry.space_group_name_H-M   'P 1'
#
loop_
_entity.id
_entity.type
_entity.pdbx_description
1 polymer ?
#
loop_
_entity_poly.entity_id
_entity_poly.type
_entity_poly.pdbx_seq_one_letter_code
_entity_poly.pdbx_strand_id
1 'polypeptide(L)'
;GAKNFSSCSADDFESLIMNGQGQCLRNPPNPSDVISEPVCGNKVVESDEECDCGSMKECQNPCCNAATCTLTPGSQCAQGLCCEKCKFKGSGTECRAKSTECDLAEYCNGSYALCPIDVYVMNGYLCDSKQAHCFNGICQTYNSQCQALFGEGARKAIDQCFKEGNIRGDTVGNCGLSGGKYRKCAVVDTLCGKLHCENVKNSLNAIVTTFISNGMKCTSVDFNLGTDVPDPGLVQQGSPCAEGKACVDNRCVNATALGYSCNVAQKCNNRGICNNNGNCHCDPGWAPPSCDRSGCGGSVDSGPTCIDTSLRDGLLIFFLLVLPLLIVLIVCFVKRDALRKRFCRRKKYRSEPVQPRVQNNQAVRSSASTGQGEAFNPGMFTVSYFPTPRNNGPSGTSALPQRPPQPSGFPLKPPIPPYPAWLPQRAV
;
A
#
# COMPACT_ATOMS: atom_id res chain seq x y z
N GLY A 1 2.11 14.07 -40.74
CA GLY A 1 1.97 12.72 -40.17
C GLY A 1 0.61 12.59 -39.51
N ALA A 2 0.22 11.35 -39.16
CA ALA A 2 -0.98 11.10 -38.36
C ALA A 2 -0.86 11.77 -36.98
N LYS A 3 -1.97 12.27 -36.44
CA LYS A 3 -2.04 12.95 -35.14
C LYS A 3 -2.75 12.13 -34.05
N ASN A 4 -3.32 10.98 -34.41
CA ASN A 4 -4.14 10.15 -33.51
C ASN A 4 -3.59 8.73 -33.46
N PHE A 5 -3.74 8.09 -32.30
CA PHE A 5 -3.49 6.66 -32.12
C PHE A 5 -4.65 5.82 -32.69
N SER A 6 -4.35 4.57 -33.09
CA SER A 6 -5.38 3.58 -33.42
C SER A 6 -5.98 2.98 -32.15
N SER A 7 -7.15 2.33 -32.26
CA SER A 7 -7.74 1.58 -31.14
C SER A 7 -6.80 0.50 -30.61
N CYS A 8 -6.14 -0.25 -31.50
CA CYS A 8 -5.17 -1.27 -31.09
C CYS A 8 -4.02 -0.68 -30.25
N SER A 9 -3.54 0.51 -30.60
CA SER A 9 -2.47 1.17 -29.84
C SER A 9 -2.95 1.59 -28.44
N ALA A 10 -4.21 1.99 -28.32
CA ALA A 10 -4.81 2.35 -27.04
C ALA A 10 -5.02 1.12 -26.16
N ASP A 11 -5.56 0.03 -26.73
CA ASP A 11 -5.80 -1.24 -26.04
C ASP A 11 -4.48 -1.89 -25.57
N ASP A 12 -3.42 -1.82 -26.39
CA ASP A 12 -2.08 -2.31 -26.05
C ASP A 12 -1.49 -1.50 -24.89
N PHE A 13 -1.63 -0.18 -24.91
CA PHE A 13 -1.16 0.68 -23.82
C PHE A 13 -1.95 0.42 -22.53
N GLU A 14 -3.27 0.30 -22.60
CA GLU A 14 -4.09 -0.04 -21.45
C GLU A 14 -3.69 -1.41 -20.86
N SER A 15 -3.48 -2.42 -21.71
CA SER A 15 -3.04 -3.75 -21.30
C SER A 15 -1.68 -3.73 -20.61
N LEU A 16 -0.72 -2.96 -21.14
CA LEU A 16 0.60 -2.76 -20.53
C LEU A 16 0.47 -2.22 -19.10
N ILE A 17 -0.35 -1.19 -18.96
CA ILE A 17 -0.62 -0.46 -17.72
C ILE A 17 -1.38 -1.33 -16.70
N MET A 18 -2.33 -2.14 -17.13
CA MET A 18 -3.09 -3.06 -16.27
C MET A 18 -2.29 -4.28 -15.84
N ASN A 19 -1.32 -4.72 -16.64
CA ASN A 19 -0.41 -5.82 -16.29
C ASN A 19 0.72 -5.39 -15.32
N GLY A 20 0.60 -4.22 -14.71
CA GLY A 20 1.56 -3.70 -13.73
C GLY A 20 2.83 -3.11 -14.33
N GLN A 21 2.94 -2.97 -15.67
CA GLN A 21 4.05 -2.26 -16.29
C GLN A 21 3.82 -0.74 -16.26
N GLY A 22 4.88 0.04 -16.47
CA GLY A 22 4.78 1.50 -16.50
C GLY A 22 4.58 2.17 -15.13
N GLN A 23 4.92 1.50 -14.04
CA GLN A 23 4.82 2.04 -12.67
C GLN A 23 5.51 3.41 -12.50
N CYS A 24 6.64 3.61 -13.19
CA CYS A 24 7.35 4.88 -13.18
C CYS A 24 6.63 6.04 -13.89
N LEU A 25 5.54 5.77 -14.61
CA LEU A 25 4.74 6.77 -15.34
C LEU A 25 3.48 7.19 -14.59
N ARG A 26 3.23 6.65 -13.39
CA ARG A 26 1.97 6.84 -12.64
C ARG A 26 1.91 8.15 -11.86
N ASN A 27 3.07 8.70 -11.50
CA ASN A 27 3.15 9.90 -10.69
C ASN A 27 3.51 11.10 -11.56
N PRO A 28 2.75 12.20 -11.51
CA PRO A 28 3.17 13.47 -12.11
C PRO A 28 4.51 13.92 -11.52
N PRO A 29 5.38 14.57 -12.32
CA PRO A 29 6.60 15.18 -11.78
C PRO A 29 6.23 16.27 -10.77
N ASN A 30 7.12 16.55 -9.82
CA ASN A 30 6.93 17.73 -8.98
C ASN A 30 7.03 18.98 -9.85
N PRO A 31 6.26 20.04 -9.57
CA PRO A 31 6.32 21.30 -10.31
C PRO A 31 7.75 21.87 -10.39
N SER A 32 8.57 21.68 -9.36
CA SER A 32 9.97 22.14 -9.31
C SER A 32 10.94 21.30 -10.16
N ASP A 33 10.55 20.10 -10.59
CA ASP A 33 11.37 19.22 -11.42
C ASP A 33 11.14 19.46 -12.93
N VAL A 34 10.15 20.30 -13.28
CA VAL A 34 9.84 20.66 -14.66
C VAL A 34 10.80 21.75 -15.14
N ILE A 35 11.57 21.46 -16.21
CA ILE A 35 12.67 22.30 -16.70
C ILE A 35 12.17 23.35 -17.72
N SER A 36 10.90 23.30 -18.14
CA SER A 36 10.30 24.30 -19.01
C SER A 36 10.00 25.61 -18.29
N GLU A 37 9.90 26.70 -19.06
CA GLU A 37 9.26 27.92 -18.57
C GLU A 37 7.78 27.60 -18.27
N PRO A 38 7.25 28.00 -17.10
CA PRO A 38 5.85 27.77 -16.75
C PRO A 38 4.89 28.34 -17.80
N VAL A 39 3.95 27.52 -18.30
CA VAL A 39 2.94 27.94 -19.29
C VAL A 39 1.54 27.56 -18.84
N CYS A 40 0.83 28.55 -18.32
CA CYS A 40 -0.57 28.38 -17.93
C CYS A 40 -1.45 27.96 -19.12
N GLY A 41 -2.12 26.81 -18.97
CA GLY A 41 -3.04 26.25 -19.93
C GLY A 41 -2.48 25.09 -20.75
N ASN A 42 -1.32 24.54 -20.37
CA ASN A 42 -0.66 23.38 -20.99
C ASN A 42 -1.03 22.03 -20.31
N LYS A 43 -1.84 22.07 -19.23
CA LYS A 43 -2.31 20.93 -18.41
C LYS A 43 -1.24 20.32 -17.49
N VAL A 44 -0.13 21.02 -17.27
CA VAL A 44 0.97 20.61 -16.39
C VAL A 44 1.13 21.68 -15.33
N VAL A 45 1.00 21.29 -14.05
CA VAL A 45 1.19 22.25 -12.96
C VAL A 45 2.69 22.47 -12.76
N GLU A 46 3.12 23.70 -13.04
CA GLU A 46 4.50 24.16 -12.92
C GLU A 46 4.66 25.07 -11.69
N SER A 47 5.88 25.51 -11.38
CA SER A 47 6.24 26.10 -10.07
C SER A 47 5.45 27.34 -9.64
N ASP A 48 4.83 28.06 -10.58
CA ASP A 48 4.06 29.29 -10.32
C ASP A 48 2.53 29.08 -10.40
N GLU A 49 2.07 27.83 -10.51
CA GLU A 49 0.67 27.48 -10.73
C GLU A 49 0.10 26.65 -9.59
N GLU A 50 -1.17 26.88 -9.24
CA GLU A 50 -1.88 26.06 -8.26
C GLU A 50 -2.73 24.97 -8.95
N CYS A 51 -3.04 25.16 -10.22
CA CYS A 51 -3.82 24.24 -11.05
C CYS A 51 -3.65 24.55 -12.54
N ASP A 52 -3.80 23.54 -13.40
CA ASP A 52 -3.88 23.77 -14.84
C ASP A 52 -4.91 22.81 -15.47
N CYS A 53 -6.00 23.37 -15.98
CA CYS A 53 -7.08 22.64 -16.65
C CYS A 53 -7.06 22.78 -18.17
N GLY A 54 -5.99 23.32 -18.74
CA GLY A 54 -5.83 23.64 -20.14
C GLY A 54 -6.30 25.07 -20.49
N SER A 55 -6.40 25.34 -21.79
CA SER A 55 -6.82 26.65 -22.28
C SER A 55 -8.22 27.06 -21.80
N MET A 56 -8.50 28.37 -21.80
CA MET A 56 -9.82 28.93 -21.43
C MET A 56 -11.01 28.31 -22.18
N LYS A 57 -10.80 27.79 -23.40
CA LYS A 57 -11.86 27.14 -24.18
C LYS A 57 -12.10 25.68 -23.79
N GLU A 58 -11.06 25.00 -23.30
CA GLU A 58 -11.09 23.58 -22.96
C GLU A 58 -11.42 23.33 -21.49
N CYS A 59 -11.05 24.26 -20.61
CA CYS A 59 -11.21 24.10 -19.18
C CYS A 59 -12.68 24.05 -18.78
N GLN A 60 -13.10 22.90 -18.27
CA GLN A 60 -14.42 22.67 -17.66
C GLN A 60 -14.34 22.57 -16.13
N ASN A 61 -13.15 22.77 -15.56
CA ASN A 61 -12.89 22.57 -14.14
C ASN A 61 -13.33 23.80 -13.33
N PRO A 62 -14.37 23.73 -12.49
CA PRO A 62 -14.86 24.88 -11.73
C PRO A 62 -13.90 25.29 -10.59
N CYS A 63 -12.92 24.45 -10.28
CA CYS A 63 -11.97 24.67 -9.21
C CYS A 63 -10.74 25.49 -9.64
N CYS A 64 -10.54 25.67 -10.95
CA CYS A 64 -9.36 26.31 -11.52
C CYS A 64 -9.73 27.49 -12.42
N ASN A 65 -9.06 28.62 -12.24
CA ASN A 65 -9.17 29.74 -13.17
C ASN A 65 -8.21 29.53 -14.35
N ALA A 66 -8.75 29.14 -15.51
CA ALA A 66 -7.96 28.86 -16.71
C ALA A 66 -7.16 30.05 -17.27
N ALA A 67 -7.47 31.29 -16.87
CA ALA A 67 -6.71 32.47 -17.30
C ALA A 67 -5.50 32.76 -16.41
N THR A 68 -5.51 32.28 -15.16
CA THR A 68 -4.50 32.63 -14.15
C THR A 68 -3.82 31.40 -13.53
N CYS A 69 -4.30 30.18 -13.80
CA CYS A 69 -3.81 28.93 -13.22
C CYS A 69 -3.78 28.93 -11.69
N THR A 70 -4.77 29.62 -11.09
CA THR A 70 -5.00 29.72 -9.65
C THR A 70 -6.29 29.03 -9.26
N LEU A 71 -6.36 28.53 -8.02
CA LEU A 71 -7.59 27.96 -7.48
C LEU A 71 -8.69 29.02 -7.36
N THR A 72 -9.93 28.60 -7.60
CA THR A 72 -11.09 29.45 -7.34
C THR A 72 -11.35 29.60 -5.83
N PRO A 73 -11.96 30.70 -5.38
CA PRO A 73 -12.23 30.91 -3.95
C PRO A 73 -12.99 29.74 -3.31
N GLY A 74 -12.45 29.20 -2.22
CA GLY A 74 -13.03 28.07 -1.51
C GLY A 74 -12.60 26.69 -2.03
N SER A 75 -11.87 26.61 -3.13
CA SER A 75 -11.26 25.36 -3.62
C SER A 75 -10.00 25.02 -2.82
N GLN A 76 -9.83 23.74 -2.49
CA GLN A 76 -8.60 23.19 -1.88
C GLN A 76 -7.71 22.50 -2.92
N CYS A 77 -8.31 22.07 -4.02
CA CYS A 77 -7.65 21.38 -5.11
C CYS A 77 -8.46 21.58 -6.39
N ALA A 78 -7.82 21.37 -7.53
CA ALA A 78 -8.49 21.31 -8.83
C ALA A 78 -8.27 19.98 -9.56
N GLN A 79 -7.12 19.34 -9.36
CA GLN A 79 -6.73 18.13 -10.08
C GLN A 79 -6.12 17.08 -9.15
N GLY A 80 -6.10 15.83 -9.60
CA GLY A 80 -5.55 14.69 -8.86
C GLY A 80 -6.61 13.70 -8.38
N LEU A 81 -6.19 12.45 -8.19
CA LEU A 81 -7.08 11.33 -7.82
C LEU A 81 -7.70 11.46 -6.42
N CYS A 82 -7.09 12.27 -5.56
CA CYS A 82 -7.56 12.62 -4.22
C CYS A 82 -8.28 13.98 -4.17
N CYS A 83 -8.68 14.53 -5.32
CA CYS A 83 -9.53 15.71 -5.39
C CYS A 83 -10.95 15.33 -5.82
N GLU A 84 -11.95 15.76 -5.06
CA GLU A 84 -13.36 15.59 -5.42
C GLU A 84 -14.12 16.88 -5.10
N LYS A 85 -14.85 17.42 -6.09
CA LYS A 85 -15.66 18.65 -5.93
C LYS A 85 -14.87 19.80 -5.28
N CYS A 86 -13.66 20.03 -5.80
CA CYS A 86 -12.72 21.05 -5.32
C CYS A 86 -12.25 20.89 -3.86
N LYS A 87 -12.43 19.71 -3.25
CA LYS A 87 -12.02 19.38 -1.89
C LYS A 87 -11.16 18.12 -1.87
N PHE A 88 -10.29 18.00 -0.86
CA PHE A 88 -9.56 16.76 -0.67
C PHE A 88 -10.52 15.62 -0.31
N LYS A 89 -10.35 14.46 -0.95
CA LYS A 89 -11.02 13.22 -0.55
C LYS A 89 -10.60 12.85 0.86
N GLY A 90 -11.51 12.24 1.63
CA GLY A 90 -11.24 11.83 3.01
C GLY A 90 -10.07 10.84 3.11
N SER A 91 -9.40 10.85 4.26
CA SER A 91 -8.34 9.88 4.57
C SER A 91 -8.86 8.45 4.43
N GLY A 92 -8.06 7.53 3.88
CA GLY A 92 -8.49 6.15 3.65
C GLY A 92 -9.29 5.91 2.38
N THR A 93 -9.55 6.95 1.58
CA THR A 93 -10.16 6.75 0.26
C THR A 93 -9.13 6.13 -0.69
N GLU A 94 -9.39 4.93 -1.21
CA GLU A 94 -8.53 4.30 -2.21
C GLU A 94 -8.46 5.19 -3.45
N CYS A 95 -7.25 5.60 -3.83
CA CYS A 95 -6.99 6.37 -5.05
C CYS A 95 -6.33 5.54 -6.13
N ARG A 96 -5.66 4.44 -5.76
CA ARG A 96 -5.16 3.43 -6.69
C ARG A 96 -5.32 2.03 -6.09
N ALA A 97 -5.98 1.17 -6.85
CA ALA A 97 -6.06 -0.26 -6.55
C ALA A 97 -4.77 -0.96 -6.99
N LYS A 98 -4.40 -2.02 -6.28
CA LYS A 98 -3.33 -2.91 -6.72
C LYS A 98 -3.69 -3.60 -8.04
N SER A 99 -2.74 -3.69 -8.96
CA SER A 99 -2.91 -4.35 -10.27
C SER A 99 -2.46 -5.82 -10.26
N THR A 100 -1.52 -6.18 -9.39
CA THR A 100 -0.99 -7.56 -9.29
C THR A 100 -0.88 -8.00 -7.83
N GLU A 101 -0.52 -9.26 -7.58
CA GLU A 101 -0.23 -9.74 -6.22
C GLU A 101 1.05 -9.14 -5.61
N CYS A 102 1.95 -8.62 -6.45
CA CYS A 102 3.20 -7.98 -6.06
C CYS A 102 3.08 -6.45 -6.01
N ASP A 103 1.89 -5.92 -6.21
CA ASP A 103 1.58 -4.51 -6.16
C ASP A 103 0.79 -4.17 -4.89
N LEU A 104 0.92 -2.94 -4.40
CA LEU A 104 0.21 -2.44 -3.23
C LEU A 104 -0.91 -1.50 -3.67
N ALA A 105 -1.78 -1.10 -2.76
CA ALA A 105 -2.80 -0.08 -3.02
C ALA A 105 -2.46 1.20 -2.26
N GLU A 106 -2.88 2.34 -2.80
CA GLU A 106 -2.64 3.67 -2.21
C GLU A 106 -3.95 4.36 -1.89
N TYR A 107 -3.88 5.11 -0.79
CA TYR A 107 -5.01 5.74 -0.15
C TYR A 107 -4.73 7.22 0.06
N CYS A 108 -5.73 8.05 -0.21
CA CYS A 108 -5.70 9.46 0.09
C CYS A 108 -5.44 9.69 1.58
N ASN A 109 -4.59 10.66 1.90
CA ASN A 109 -4.29 11.02 3.28
C ASN A 109 -5.27 12.05 3.89
N GLY A 110 -6.20 12.59 3.10
CA GLY A 110 -7.15 13.61 3.55
C GLY A 110 -6.69 15.06 3.46
N SER A 111 -5.45 15.31 3.02
CA SER A 111 -4.80 16.62 3.06
C SER A 111 -4.09 17.03 1.77
N TYR A 112 -4.10 16.15 0.76
CA TYR A 112 -3.42 16.37 -0.51
C TYR A 112 -4.25 15.86 -1.68
N ALA A 113 -4.11 16.51 -2.85
CA ALA A 113 -4.93 16.25 -4.02
C ALA A 113 -4.43 15.09 -4.89
N LEU A 114 -3.12 14.82 -4.87
CA LEU A 114 -2.53 13.72 -5.61
C LEU A 114 -2.61 12.43 -4.78
N CYS A 115 -2.74 11.30 -5.48
CA CYS A 115 -2.53 10.00 -4.84
C CYS A 115 -1.07 9.89 -4.39
N PRO A 116 -0.77 9.22 -3.27
CA PRO A 116 0.60 8.90 -2.91
C PRO A 116 1.34 8.16 -4.03
N ILE A 117 2.67 8.19 -3.97
CA ILE A 117 3.50 7.54 -4.97
C ILE A 117 3.19 6.04 -5.04
N ASP A 118 3.07 5.52 -6.27
CA ASP A 118 2.96 4.09 -6.54
C ASP A 118 4.11 3.30 -5.87
N VAL A 119 3.76 2.43 -4.92
CA VAL A 119 4.67 1.52 -4.25
C VAL A 119 4.24 0.07 -4.47
N TYR A 120 5.22 -0.82 -4.47
CA TYR A 120 5.01 -2.24 -4.73
C TYR A 120 5.75 -3.09 -3.71
N VAL A 121 5.43 -4.39 -3.69
CA VAL A 121 6.07 -5.35 -2.78
C VAL A 121 7.56 -5.46 -3.08
N MET A 122 8.40 -5.39 -2.05
CA MET A 122 9.85 -5.41 -2.19
C MET A 122 10.35 -6.58 -3.06
N ASN A 123 11.30 -6.27 -3.95
CA ASN A 123 11.92 -7.24 -4.85
C ASN A 123 12.48 -8.46 -4.09
N GLY A 124 12.19 -9.65 -4.60
CA GLY A 124 12.57 -10.93 -4.02
C GLY A 124 11.54 -11.55 -3.06
N TYR A 125 10.47 -10.81 -2.70
CA TYR A 125 9.34 -11.39 -1.97
C TYR A 125 8.72 -12.55 -2.76
N LEU A 126 8.30 -13.62 -2.07
CA LEU A 126 7.78 -14.83 -2.71
C LEU A 126 6.32 -14.64 -3.18
N CYS A 127 6.04 -15.04 -4.41
CA CYS A 127 4.73 -14.98 -5.05
C CYS A 127 4.42 -16.30 -5.79
N ASP A 128 3.25 -16.41 -6.43
CA ASP A 128 2.79 -17.64 -7.10
C ASP A 128 2.97 -18.91 -6.25
N SER A 129 2.30 -18.95 -5.09
CA SER A 129 2.42 -20.07 -4.12
C SER A 129 3.86 -20.39 -3.71
N LYS A 130 4.74 -19.38 -3.63
CA LYS A 130 6.17 -19.47 -3.31
C LYS A 130 7.05 -20.11 -4.38
N GLN A 131 6.58 -20.13 -5.63
CA GLN A 131 7.34 -20.67 -6.76
C GLN A 131 8.06 -19.58 -7.55
N ALA A 132 7.70 -18.31 -7.34
CA ALA A 132 8.26 -17.17 -8.04
C ALA A 132 8.61 -16.02 -7.09
N HIS A 133 9.16 -14.94 -7.64
CA HIS A 133 9.54 -13.75 -6.90
C HIS A 133 8.89 -12.50 -7.49
N CYS A 134 8.48 -11.59 -6.61
CA CYS A 134 8.12 -10.22 -6.97
C CYS A 134 9.37 -9.49 -7.47
N PHE A 135 9.26 -8.82 -8.60
CA PHE A 135 10.28 -7.91 -9.10
C PHE A 135 9.63 -6.76 -9.85
N ASN A 136 9.89 -5.52 -9.41
CA ASN A 136 9.27 -4.28 -9.92
C ASN A 136 7.74 -4.39 -9.96
N GLY A 137 7.16 -4.87 -8.86
CA GLY A 137 5.71 -4.99 -8.66
C GLY A 137 4.98 -6.01 -9.53
N ILE A 138 5.71 -6.90 -10.21
CA ILE A 138 5.15 -8.00 -10.99
C ILE A 138 5.67 -9.33 -10.42
N CYS A 139 4.80 -10.34 -10.33
CA CYS A 139 5.22 -11.71 -10.03
C CYS A 139 5.88 -12.34 -11.26
N GLN A 140 7.18 -12.61 -11.18
CA GLN A 140 7.99 -12.99 -12.32
C GLN A 140 7.84 -14.48 -12.63
N THR A 141 7.09 -14.80 -13.68
CA THR A 141 6.94 -16.18 -14.16
C THR A 141 7.17 -16.25 -15.66
N TYR A 142 7.72 -17.38 -16.13
CA TYR A 142 7.86 -17.62 -17.57
C TYR A 142 6.52 -17.64 -18.29
N ASN A 143 5.46 -18.15 -17.65
CA ASN A 143 4.14 -18.26 -18.25
C ASN A 143 3.53 -16.88 -18.48
N SER A 144 3.54 -16.01 -17.47
CA SER A 144 3.03 -14.63 -17.60
C SER A 144 3.81 -13.85 -18.67
N GLN A 145 5.13 -14.02 -18.75
CA GLN A 145 5.92 -13.40 -19.81
C GLN A 145 5.58 -13.94 -21.20
N CYS A 146 5.42 -15.25 -21.36
CA CYS A 146 5.00 -15.85 -22.63
C CYS A 146 3.61 -15.36 -23.07
N GLN A 147 2.66 -15.22 -22.14
CA GLN A 147 1.32 -14.70 -22.42
C GLN A 147 1.36 -13.21 -22.79
N ALA A 148 2.17 -12.41 -22.10
CA ALA A 148 2.34 -11.00 -22.42
C ALA A 148 2.92 -10.77 -23.83
N LEU A 149 3.81 -11.66 -24.28
CA LEU A 149 4.41 -11.57 -25.62
C LEU A 149 3.54 -12.17 -26.72
N PHE A 150 2.99 -13.37 -26.51
CA PHE A 150 2.37 -14.15 -27.58
C PHE A 150 0.84 -14.30 -27.46
N GLY A 151 0.24 -13.71 -26.43
CA GLY A 151 -1.19 -13.75 -26.16
C GLY A 151 -1.64 -14.99 -25.37
N GLU A 152 -2.95 -15.10 -25.22
CA GLU A 152 -3.59 -16.13 -24.41
C GLU A 152 -3.24 -17.56 -24.86
N GLY A 153 -2.89 -18.41 -23.89
CA GLY A 153 -2.56 -19.82 -24.12
C GLY A 153 -1.08 -20.10 -24.38
N ALA A 154 -0.27 -19.07 -24.64
CA ALA A 154 1.19 -19.20 -24.65
C ALA A 154 1.72 -19.52 -23.25
N ARG A 155 2.77 -20.33 -23.14
CA ARG A 155 3.35 -20.74 -21.86
C ARG A 155 4.82 -21.10 -22.00
N LYS A 156 5.51 -21.23 -20.86
CA LYS A 156 6.91 -21.67 -20.79
C LYS A 156 7.08 -22.99 -21.56
N ALA A 157 8.04 -23.03 -22.47
CA ALA A 157 8.42 -24.28 -23.12
C ALA A 157 9.21 -25.19 -22.15
N ILE A 158 9.44 -26.44 -22.54
CA ILE A 158 10.26 -27.36 -21.74
C ILE A 158 11.68 -26.82 -21.54
N ASP A 159 12.31 -27.12 -20.41
CA ASP A 159 13.66 -26.64 -20.07
C ASP A 159 14.71 -27.01 -21.14
N GLN A 160 14.50 -28.09 -21.89
CA GLN A 160 15.37 -28.50 -22.99
C GLN A 160 15.45 -27.44 -24.10
N CYS A 161 14.34 -26.73 -24.39
CA CYS A 161 14.32 -25.62 -25.33
C CYS A 161 15.32 -24.54 -24.92
N PHE A 162 15.35 -24.19 -23.64
CA PHE A 162 16.30 -23.21 -23.10
C PHE A 162 17.73 -23.73 -23.18
N LYS A 163 17.97 -24.98 -22.78
CA LYS A 163 19.32 -25.58 -22.79
C LYS A 163 19.93 -25.66 -24.19
N GLU A 164 19.14 -26.00 -25.21
CA GLU A 164 19.60 -26.11 -26.60
C GLU A 164 19.63 -24.78 -27.35
N GLY A 165 18.70 -23.87 -27.02
CA GLY A 165 18.61 -22.56 -27.64
C GLY A 165 19.70 -21.63 -27.11
N ASN A 166 19.78 -21.45 -25.79
CA ASN A 166 20.53 -20.36 -25.19
C ASN A 166 22.06 -20.53 -25.20
N ILE A 167 22.56 -21.74 -25.51
CA ILE A 167 23.99 -21.99 -25.71
C ILE A 167 24.49 -21.57 -27.11
N ARG A 168 23.59 -21.26 -28.04
CA ARG A 168 23.94 -20.93 -29.44
C ARG A 168 24.62 -19.56 -29.54
N GLY A 169 24.12 -18.58 -28.79
CA GLY A 169 24.62 -17.20 -28.83
C GLY A 169 24.25 -16.51 -30.14
N ASP A 170 22.98 -16.60 -30.51
CA ASP A 170 22.39 -15.97 -31.71
C ASP A 170 21.02 -15.35 -31.36
N THR A 171 20.26 -14.91 -32.37
CA THR A 171 18.90 -14.36 -32.20
C THR A 171 17.90 -15.37 -31.64
N VAL A 172 18.18 -16.68 -31.78
CA VAL A 172 17.30 -17.74 -31.27
C VAL A 172 17.50 -17.91 -29.76
N GLY A 173 18.74 -17.90 -29.30
CA GLY A 173 19.08 -18.06 -27.90
C GLY A 173 20.42 -17.47 -27.50
N ASN A 174 20.41 -16.65 -26.46
CA ASN A 174 21.58 -15.94 -25.93
C ASN A 174 21.32 -15.48 -24.48
N CYS A 175 22.37 -15.03 -23.80
CA CYS A 175 22.30 -14.40 -22.48
C CYS A 175 22.61 -12.90 -22.60
N GLY A 176 21.94 -12.20 -23.51
CA GLY A 176 22.11 -10.78 -23.76
C GLY A 176 23.23 -10.43 -24.74
N LEU A 177 23.36 -9.13 -25.05
CA LEU A 177 24.40 -8.59 -25.92
C LEU A 177 25.60 -8.10 -25.13
N SER A 178 26.79 -8.27 -25.69
CA SER A 178 28.02 -7.65 -25.20
C SER A 178 28.89 -7.24 -26.40
N GLY A 179 29.20 -5.95 -26.51
CA GLY A 179 29.99 -5.41 -27.63
C GLY A 179 29.38 -5.68 -29.01
N GLY A 180 28.04 -5.60 -29.12
CA GLY A 180 27.30 -5.85 -30.36
C GLY A 180 27.22 -7.33 -30.79
N LYS A 181 27.68 -8.27 -29.94
CA LYS A 181 27.59 -9.72 -30.19
C LYS A 181 26.71 -10.39 -29.15
N TYR A 182 25.93 -11.37 -29.59
CA TYR A 182 25.16 -12.22 -28.70
C TYR A 182 26.08 -13.09 -27.85
N ARG A 183 25.87 -13.05 -26.54
CA ARG A 183 26.62 -13.84 -25.57
C ARG A 183 25.99 -15.22 -25.45
N LYS A 184 26.79 -16.28 -25.62
CA LYS A 184 26.37 -17.65 -25.29
C LYS A 184 26.12 -17.78 -23.79
N CYS A 185 25.05 -18.47 -23.40
CA CYS A 185 24.82 -18.78 -21.99
C CYS A 185 25.75 -19.89 -21.51
N ALA A 186 26.16 -19.82 -20.24
CA ALA A 186 26.65 -21.00 -19.54
C ALA A 186 25.47 -21.97 -19.33
N VAL A 187 25.75 -23.27 -19.23
CA VAL A 187 24.71 -24.31 -19.08
C VAL A 187 23.81 -24.06 -17.87
N VAL A 188 24.36 -23.51 -16.78
CA VAL A 188 23.61 -23.18 -15.57
C VAL A 188 22.72 -21.93 -15.71
N ASP A 189 23.01 -21.08 -16.70
CA ASP A 189 22.32 -19.80 -16.93
C ASP A 189 21.30 -19.89 -18.07
N THR A 190 21.12 -21.06 -18.70
CA THR A 190 20.27 -21.19 -19.90
C THR A 190 18.81 -20.83 -19.62
N LEU A 191 18.33 -20.98 -18.38
CA LEU A 191 16.98 -20.58 -17.98
C LEU A 191 16.83 -19.06 -17.76
N CYS A 192 17.92 -18.29 -17.84
CA CYS A 192 17.94 -16.83 -17.71
C CYS A 192 18.38 -16.11 -18.99
N GLY A 193 18.45 -16.82 -20.12
CA GLY A 193 18.75 -16.26 -21.43
C GLY A 193 17.51 -15.78 -22.16
N LYS A 194 17.40 -16.09 -23.46
CA LYS A 194 16.18 -15.86 -24.24
C LYS A 194 15.05 -16.74 -23.74
N LEU A 195 13.87 -16.16 -23.71
CA LEU A 195 12.63 -16.84 -23.37
C LEU A 195 12.25 -17.80 -24.50
N HIS A 196 11.92 -19.03 -24.12
CA HIS A 196 11.32 -20.01 -25.03
C HIS A 196 9.90 -20.34 -24.58
N CYS A 197 8.96 -20.11 -25.49
CA CYS A 197 7.54 -20.35 -25.29
C CYS A 197 7.03 -21.46 -26.22
N GLU A 198 5.93 -22.07 -25.83
CA GLU A 198 5.14 -22.98 -26.65
C GLU A 198 3.70 -22.47 -26.77
N ASN A 199 2.88 -23.12 -27.60
CA ASN A 199 1.51 -22.71 -27.91
C ASN A 199 1.38 -21.29 -28.48
N VAL A 200 2.41 -20.81 -29.18
CA VAL A 200 2.42 -19.49 -29.84
C VAL A 200 1.50 -19.51 -31.06
N LYS A 201 0.54 -18.58 -31.09
CA LYS A 201 -0.44 -18.42 -32.19
C LYS A 201 -0.26 -17.11 -32.96
N ASN A 202 0.21 -16.06 -32.28
CA ASN A 202 0.27 -14.72 -32.83
C ASN A 202 1.61 -14.48 -33.53
N SER A 203 1.55 -13.76 -34.66
CA SER A 203 2.74 -13.23 -35.33
C SER A 203 3.03 -11.84 -34.77
N LEU A 204 4.23 -11.68 -34.20
CA LEU A 204 4.73 -10.39 -33.73
C LEU A 204 5.47 -9.67 -34.85
N ASN A 205 5.52 -8.33 -34.79
CA ASN A 205 6.39 -7.55 -35.67
C ASN A 205 7.85 -7.60 -35.15
N ALA A 206 8.41 -8.80 -35.15
CA ALA A 206 9.71 -9.15 -34.59
C ALA A 206 10.25 -10.43 -35.27
N ILE A 207 11.53 -10.75 -35.06
CA ILE A 207 12.12 -11.98 -35.56
C ILE A 207 11.69 -13.13 -34.65
N VAL A 208 10.62 -13.83 -35.05
CA VAL A 208 10.12 -15.03 -34.35
C VAL A 208 10.75 -16.27 -34.95
N THR A 209 11.48 -17.04 -34.14
CA THR A 209 12.11 -18.29 -34.58
C THR A 209 11.55 -19.48 -33.82
N THR A 210 11.20 -20.55 -34.53
CA THR A 210 10.74 -21.80 -33.92
C THR A 210 11.64 -22.95 -34.34
N PHE A 211 12.07 -23.76 -33.36
CA PHE A 211 12.74 -25.03 -33.61
C PHE A 211 12.07 -26.15 -32.81
N ILE A 212 12.35 -27.40 -33.17
CA ILE A 212 11.79 -28.57 -32.49
C ILE A 212 12.85 -29.16 -31.58
N SER A 213 12.49 -29.42 -30.33
CA SER A 213 13.31 -30.14 -29.36
C SER A 213 12.46 -31.15 -28.61
N ASN A 214 12.90 -32.41 -28.57
CA ASN A 214 12.16 -33.51 -27.95
C ASN A 214 10.67 -33.60 -28.37
N GLY A 215 10.38 -33.36 -29.65
CA GLY A 215 9.00 -33.35 -30.19
C GLY A 215 8.17 -32.11 -29.84
N MET A 216 8.70 -31.17 -29.05
CA MET A 216 8.03 -29.94 -28.65
C MET A 216 8.52 -28.75 -29.49
N LYS A 217 7.63 -27.79 -29.76
CA LYS A 217 7.96 -26.54 -30.46
C LYS A 217 8.52 -25.52 -29.47
N CYS A 218 9.75 -25.10 -29.70
CA CYS A 218 10.44 -24.07 -28.94
C CYS A 218 10.43 -22.77 -29.76
N THR A 219 9.61 -21.80 -29.36
CA THR A 219 9.51 -20.50 -30.04
C THR A 219 10.20 -19.42 -29.23
N SER A 220 11.11 -18.67 -29.84
CA SER A 220 11.72 -17.46 -29.27
C SER A 220 11.45 -16.25 -30.18
N VAL A 221 11.57 -15.05 -29.61
CA VAL A 221 11.37 -13.78 -30.31
C VAL A 221 12.55 -12.86 -30.07
N ASP A 222 12.97 -12.14 -31.11
CA ASP A 222 13.98 -11.09 -31.07
C ASP A 222 13.43 -9.81 -31.70
N PHE A 223 13.34 -8.75 -30.90
CA PHE A 223 12.79 -7.47 -31.35
C PHE A 223 13.84 -6.56 -32.01
N ASN A 224 15.12 -6.93 -32.00
CA ASN A 224 16.23 -6.17 -32.59
C ASN A 224 16.22 -4.66 -32.21
N LEU A 225 16.03 -4.36 -30.92
CA LEU A 225 15.86 -2.99 -30.40
C LEU A 225 17.19 -2.23 -30.19
N GLY A 226 18.33 -2.84 -30.54
CA GLY A 226 19.67 -2.28 -30.30
C GLY A 226 20.24 -2.62 -28.92
N THR A 227 21.30 -1.94 -28.52
CA THR A 227 22.03 -2.20 -27.26
C THR A 227 21.48 -1.45 -26.05
N ASP A 228 20.72 -0.39 -26.30
CA ASP A 228 20.33 0.58 -25.27
C ASP A 228 18.98 0.21 -24.64
N VAL A 229 18.23 -0.69 -25.30
CA VAL A 229 16.92 -1.14 -24.87
C VAL A 229 16.98 -2.66 -24.61
N PRO A 230 16.66 -3.11 -23.38
CA PRO A 230 16.56 -4.53 -23.10
C PRO A 230 15.53 -5.21 -24.01
N ASP A 231 15.91 -6.34 -24.61
CA ASP A 231 15.03 -7.12 -25.45
C ASP A 231 13.92 -7.79 -24.59
N PRO A 232 12.63 -7.52 -24.84
CA PRO A 232 11.51 -8.14 -24.13
C PRO A 232 11.47 -9.67 -24.26
N GLY A 233 12.15 -10.23 -25.28
CA GLY A 233 12.33 -11.66 -25.49
C GLY A 233 13.36 -12.32 -24.56
N LEU A 234 14.08 -11.57 -23.72
CA LEU A 234 14.94 -12.12 -22.65
C LEU A 234 14.11 -12.43 -21.40
N VAL A 235 14.46 -13.49 -20.68
CA VAL A 235 13.81 -13.84 -19.42
C VAL A 235 13.93 -12.68 -18.43
N GLN A 236 12.80 -12.24 -17.89
CA GLN A 236 12.77 -11.10 -16.97
C GLN A 236 13.51 -11.40 -15.66
N GLN A 237 14.18 -10.37 -15.15
CA GLN A 237 14.86 -10.42 -13.86
C GLN A 237 13.88 -10.75 -12.73
N GLY A 238 14.29 -11.61 -11.79
CA GLY A 238 13.44 -12.16 -10.73
C GLY A 238 12.80 -13.50 -11.08
N SER A 239 12.80 -13.92 -12.35
CA SER A 239 12.24 -15.22 -12.76
C SER A 239 12.95 -16.39 -12.07
N PRO A 240 12.22 -17.42 -11.59
CA PRO A 240 12.79 -18.55 -10.85
C PRO A 240 13.51 -19.54 -11.78
N CYS A 241 14.84 -19.62 -11.69
CA CYS A 241 15.62 -20.49 -12.58
C CYS A 241 16.02 -21.83 -11.95
N ALA A 242 15.95 -21.94 -10.63
CA ALA A 242 16.09 -23.18 -9.86
C ALA A 242 15.54 -22.96 -8.45
N GLU A 243 15.47 -24.01 -7.63
CA GLU A 243 15.06 -23.88 -6.23
C GLU A 243 15.97 -22.90 -5.48
N GLY A 244 15.38 -21.87 -4.88
CA GLY A 244 16.10 -20.79 -4.17
C GLY A 244 16.94 -19.87 -5.07
N LYS A 245 16.73 -19.91 -6.40
CA LYS A 245 17.50 -19.11 -7.37
C LYS A 245 16.60 -18.30 -8.29
N ALA A 246 17.11 -17.14 -8.71
CA ALA A 246 16.44 -16.23 -9.61
C ALA A 246 17.38 -15.71 -10.70
N CYS A 247 16.79 -15.27 -11.81
CA CYS A 247 17.52 -14.62 -12.88
C CYS A 247 17.90 -13.18 -12.50
N VAL A 248 19.19 -12.86 -12.56
CA VAL A 248 19.75 -11.50 -12.39
C VAL A 248 20.82 -11.30 -13.45
N ASP A 249 20.73 -10.21 -14.21
CA ASP A 249 21.66 -9.88 -15.31
C ASP A 249 21.91 -11.03 -16.30
N ASN A 250 20.84 -11.77 -16.64
CA ASN A 250 20.87 -12.97 -17.49
C ASN A 250 21.69 -14.14 -16.92
N ARG A 251 21.79 -14.26 -15.59
CA ARG A 251 22.46 -15.36 -14.87
C ARG A 251 21.55 -15.97 -13.81
N CYS A 252 21.68 -17.27 -13.59
CA CYS A 252 20.93 -17.99 -12.56
C CYS A 252 21.69 -17.98 -11.22
N VAL A 253 21.35 -17.00 -10.38
CA VAL A 253 22.03 -16.75 -9.10
C VAL A 253 21.12 -17.02 -7.91
N ASN A 254 21.66 -16.99 -6.69
CA ASN A 254 20.84 -17.10 -5.48
C ASN A 254 19.81 -15.95 -5.45
N ALA A 255 18.56 -16.25 -5.08
CA ALA A 255 17.48 -15.25 -5.03
C ALA A 255 17.79 -14.07 -4.09
N THR A 256 18.72 -14.22 -3.12
CA THR A 256 19.22 -13.10 -2.30
C THR A 256 19.81 -11.95 -3.12
N ALA A 257 20.27 -12.22 -4.35
CA ALA A 257 20.79 -11.21 -5.27
C ALA A 257 19.72 -10.22 -5.78
N LEU A 258 18.42 -10.51 -5.57
CA LEU A 258 17.33 -9.59 -5.90
C LEU A 258 17.25 -8.39 -4.95
N GLY A 259 18.08 -8.36 -3.90
CA GLY A 259 18.15 -7.24 -2.96
C GLY A 259 17.06 -7.25 -1.89
N TYR A 260 16.41 -8.40 -1.65
CA TYR A 260 15.44 -8.52 -0.57
C TYR A 260 16.11 -8.32 0.79
N SER A 261 15.81 -7.20 1.45
CA SER A 261 16.47 -6.79 2.68
C SER A 261 15.50 -6.62 3.86
N CYS A 262 14.31 -7.23 3.79
CA CYS A 262 13.27 -7.06 4.81
C CYS A 262 13.05 -8.31 5.67
N ASN A 263 13.46 -8.26 6.92
CA ASN A 263 13.01 -9.21 7.93
C ASN A 263 11.64 -8.78 8.48
N VAL A 264 10.58 -9.33 7.90
CA VAL A 264 9.18 -8.99 8.25
C VAL A 264 8.87 -9.22 9.73
N ALA A 265 9.43 -10.26 10.35
CA ALA A 265 9.19 -10.55 11.76
C ALA A 265 9.73 -9.47 12.69
N GLN A 266 10.90 -8.92 12.36
CA GLN A 266 11.53 -7.86 13.16
C GLN A 266 11.03 -6.46 12.78
N LYS A 267 10.78 -6.21 11.50
CA LYS A 267 10.48 -4.87 10.97
C LYS A 267 9.00 -4.54 11.00
N CYS A 268 8.15 -5.50 10.61
CA CYS A 268 6.70 -5.32 10.44
C CYS A 268 5.89 -6.20 11.40
N ASN A 269 6.53 -6.76 12.43
CA ASN A 269 5.90 -7.60 13.46
C ASN A 269 5.06 -8.77 12.93
N ASN A 270 5.37 -9.31 11.74
CA ASN A 270 4.55 -10.30 11.01
C ASN A 270 3.10 -9.87 10.76
N ARG A 271 2.85 -8.56 10.64
CA ARG A 271 1.52 -7.94 10.48
C ARG A 271 1.51 -6.98 9.29
N GLY A 272 2.25 -7.35 8.25
CA GLY A 272 2.42 -6.57 7.04
C GLY A 272 3.59 -7.09 6.21
N ILE A 273 3.88 -6.38 5.12
CA ILE A 273 4.95 -6.68 4.17
C ILE A 273 5.79 -5.44 3.89
N CYS A 274 7.02 -5.60 3.42
CA CYS A 274 7.83 -4.45 3.02
C CYS A 274 7.52 -4.02 1.58
N ASN A 275 7.38 -2.71 1.39
CA ASN A 275 7.34 -2.12 0.06
C ASN A 275 8.76 -1.90 -0.51
N ASN A 276 8.86 -1.43 -1.75
CA ASN A 276 10.09 -1.14 -2.47
C ASN A 276 10.96 -0.03 -1.83
N ASN A 277 10.38 0.86 -1.03
CA ASN A 277 11.12 1.83 -0.21
C ASN A 277 11.66 1.22 1.09
N GLY A 278 11.35 -0.04 1.36
CA GLY A 278 11.72 -0.76 2.56
C GLY A 278 10.86 -0.44 3.77
N ASN A 279 9.76 0.30 3.64
CA ASN A 279 8.83 0.55 4.74
C ASN A 279 7.76 -0.53 4.82
N CYS A 280 7.15 -0.69 6.00
CA CYS A 280 6.06 -1.65 6.16
C CYS A 280 4.77 -1.11 5.56
N HIS A 281 4.09 -1.97 4.82
CA HIS A 281 2.69 -1.86 4.45
C HIS A 281 1.92 -2.82 5.36
N CYS A 282 1.27 -2.25 6.37
CA CYS A 282 0.62 -2.98 7.45
C CYS A 282 -0.74 -3.54 7.04
N ASP A 283 -1.06 -4.72 7.58
CA ASP A 283 -2.37 -5.34 7.41
C ASP A 283 -3.47 -4.50 8.08
N PRO A 284 -4.73 -4.62 7.62
CA PRO A 284 -5.86 -3.97 8.28
C PRO A 284 -5.90 -4.27 9.78
N GLY A 285 -6.02 -3.21 10.60
CA GLY A 285 -5.95 -3.30 12.05
C GLY A 285 -4.59 -2.93 12.65
N TRP A 286 -3.55 -2.68 11.85
CA TRP A 286 -2.20 -2.33 12.33
C TRP A 286 -1.67 -1.02 11.74
N ALA A 287 -1.03 -0.18 12.55
CA ALA A 287 -0.52 1.12 12.14
C ALA A 287 0.94 1.04 11.65
N PRO A 288 1.30 1.71 10.54
CA PRO A 288 2.70 1.99 10.23
C PRO A 288 3.34 2.89 11.32
N PRO A 289 4.69 2.90 11.46
CA PRO A 289 5.69 2.37 10.52
C PRO A 289 6.08 0.90 10.73
N SER A 290 5.79 0.32 11.90
CA SER A 290 6.28 -1.02 12.31
C SER A 290 5.19 -2.07 12.46
N CYS A 291 3.91 -1.72 12.29
CA CYS A 291 2.77 -2.63 12.49
C CYS A 291 2.72 -3.24 13.90
N ASP A 292 3.22 -2.53 14.91
CA ASP A 292 3.24 -2.93 16.33
C ASP A 292 2.03 -2.41 17.13
N ARG A 293 1.28 -1.47 16.56
CA ARG A 293 0.15 -0.80 17.21
C ARG A 293 -1.13 -0.99 16.41
N SER A 294 -2.27 -0.96 17.09
CA SER A 294 -3.57 -0.95 16.43
C SER A 294 -3.70 0.28 15.53
N GLY A 295 -4.26 0.12 14.34
CA GLY A 295 -4.49 1.22 13.40
C GLY A 295 -5.25 0.80 12.14
N CYS A 296 -5.26 1.68 11.13
CA CYS A 296 -6.01 1.43 9.91
C CYS A 296 -5.37 0.34 9.02
N GLY A 297 -4.04 0.28 8.94
CA GLY A 297 -3.32 -0.44 7.89
C GLY A 297 -2.59 0.53 6.97
N GLY A 298 -2.03 0.01 5.88
CA GLY A 298 -1.34 0.81 4.87
C GLY A 298 0.11 1.12 5.25
N SER A 299 0.69 2.14 4.62
CA SER A 299 2.11 2.47 4.79
C SER A 299 2.32 3.96 4.98
N VAL A 300 3.50 4.34 5.46
CA VAL A 300 3.95 5.73 5.43
C VAL A 300 4.06 6.26 4.00
N ASP A 301 4.27 5.39 3.01
CA ASP A 301 4.37 5.76 1.60
C ASP A 301 3.03 5.71 0.85
N SER A 302 2.11 4.84 1.24
CA SER A 302 0.86 4.56 0.51
C SER A 302 -0.40 5.11 1.19
N GLY A 303 -0.25 5.82 2.31
CA GLY A 303 -1.35 6.35 3.12
C GLY A 303 -2.05 5.29 3.98
N PRO A 304 -2.92 5.73 4.91
CA PRO A 304 -3.72 4.84 5.75
C PRO A 304 -4.94 4.34 4.97
N THR A 305 -5.43 3.14 5.29
CA THR A 305 -6.61 2.53 4.63
C THR A 305 -7.95 3.05 5.18
N CYS A 306 -7.94 3.86 6.24
CA CYS A 306 -9.14 4.34 6.91
C CYS A 306 -8.96 5.73 7.55
N ILE A 307 -10.05 6.29 8.05
CA ILE A 307 -10.01 7.49 8.89
C ILE A 307 -9.76 7.05 10.33
N ASP A 308 -8.66 7.48 10.92
CA ASP A 308 -8.43 7.27 12.35
C ASP A 308 -9.33 8.20 13.18
N THR A 309 -10.44 7.66 13.69
CA THR A 309 -11.37 8.39 14.56
C THR A 309 -10.96 8.36 16.03
N SER A 310 -9.90 7.65 16.40
CA SER A 310 -9.52 7.39 17.79
C SER A 310 -9.32 8.67 18.59
N LEU A 311 -8.74 9.70 17.97
CA LEU A 311 -8.51 11.00 18.61
C LEU A 311 -9.80 11.78 18.81
N ARG A 312 -10.70 11.77 17.82
CA ARG A 312 -12.03 12.38 17.90
C ARG A 312 -12.86 11.69 18.97
N ASP A 313 -12.90 10.36 18.96
CA ASP A 313 -13.70 9.56 19.89
C ASP A 313 -13.14 9.69 21.32
N GLY A 314 -11.81 9.76 21.47
CA GLY A 314 -11.14 10.08 22.73
C GLY A 314 -11.50 11.47 23.26
N LEU A 315 -11.51 12.50 22.40
CA LEU A 315 -11.94 13.84 22.77
C LEU A 315 -13.42 13.88 23.18
N LEU A 316 -14.29 13.20 22.45
CA LEU A 316 -15.71 13.11 22.78
C LEU A 316 -15.93 12.44 24.14
N ILE A 317 -15.26 11.32 24.41
CA ILE A 317 -15.30 10.65 25.72
C ILE A 317 -14.77 11.57 26.82
N PHE A 318 -13.65 12.25 26.57
CA PHE A 318 -13.07 13.17 27.54
C PHE A 318 -14.01 14.33 27.89
N PHE A 319 -14.59 15.00 26.89
CA PHE A 319 -15.46 16.16 27.11
C PHE A 319 -16.88 15.79 27.57
N LEU A 320 -17.44 14.65 27.15
CA LEU A 320 -18.82 14.27 27.48
C LEU A 320 -18.93 13.39 28.72
N LEU A 321 -17.87 12.66 29.11
CA LEU A 321 -17.89 11.79 30.30
C LEU A 321 -16.87 12.22 31.36
N VAL A 322 -15.60 12.32 31.01
CA VAL A 322 -14.52 12.51 32.00
C VAL A 322 -14.59 13.89 32.64
N LEU A 323 -14.68 14.95 31.84
CA LEU A 323 -14.70 16.34 32.31
C LEU A 323 -15.94 16.65 33.18
N PRO A 324 -17.18 16.25 32.80
CA PRO A 324 -18.35 16.42 33.65
C PRO A 324 -18.24 15.67 34.98
N LEU A 325 -17.74 14.42 34.97
CA LEU A 325 -17.51 13.65 36.20
C LEU A 325 -16.52 14.34 37.13
N LEU A 326 -15.41 14.87 36.58
CA LEU A 326 -14.43 15.65 37.33
C LEU A 326 -15.07 16.90 37.97
N ILE A 327 -15.90 17.63 37.22
CA ILE A 327 -16.60 18.81 37.74
C ILE A 327 -17.56 18.41 38.87
N VAL A 328 -18.34 17.33 38.71
CA VAL A 328 -19.24 16.84 39.77
C VAL A 328 -18.45 16.44 41.02
N LEU A 329 -17.32 15.74 40.86
CA LEU A 329 -16.45 15.36 41.99
C LEU A 329 -15.90 16.60 42.72
N ILE A 330 -15.44 17.61 41.97
CA ILE A 330 -14.96 18.87 42.55
C ILE A 330 -16.10 19.59 43.28
N VAL A 331 -17.29 19.68 42.69
CA VAL A 331 -18.46 20.31 43.34
C VAL A 331 -18.85 19.55 44.60
N CYS A 332 -18.88 18.21 44.58
CA CYS A 332 -19.14 17.38 45.74
C CYS A 332 -18.09 17.56 46.84
N PHE A 333 -16.82 17.74 46.48
CA PHE A 333 -15.73 18.01 47.41
C PHE A 333 -15.85 19.40 48.05
N VAL A 334 -16.10 20.44 47.25
CA VAL A 334 -16.27 21.83 47.74
C VAL A 334 -17.56 21.99 48.56
N LYS A 335 -18.65 21.34 48.15
CA LYS A 335 -19.94 21.37 48.86
C LYS A 335 -20.06 20.28 49.93
N ARG A 336 -18.97 19.56 50.27
CA ARG A 336 -18.99 18.41 51.18
C ARG A 336 -19.69 18.71 52.50
N ASP A 337 -19.41 19.86 53.12
CA ASP A 337 -20.02 20.23 54.41
C ASP A 337 -21.49 20.67 54.29
N ALA A 338 -21.88 21.25 53.16
CA ALA A 338 -23.27 21.61 52.86
C ALA A 338 -24.13 20.38 52.52
N LEU A 339 -23.56 19.41 51.79
CA LEU A 339 -24.18 18.12 51.48
C LEU A 339 -24.33 17.27 52.74
N ARG A 340 -23.31 17.23 53.61
CA ARG A 340 -23.36 16.52 54.91
C ARG A 340 -24.46 17.07 55.82
N LYS A 341 -24.67 18.40 55.87
CA LYS A 341 -25.78 19.02 56.62
C LYS A 341 -27.18 18.70 56.07
N ARG A 342 -27.33 18.45 54.75
CA ARG A 342 -28.62 18.06 54.14
C ARG A 342 -28.95 16.58 54.36
N PHE A 343 -27.98 15.68 54.30
CA PHE A 343 -28.21 14.24 54.47
C PHE A 343 -28.34 13.78 55.94
N CYS A 344 -27.90 14.58 56.93
CA CYS A 344 -28.05 14.25 58.35
C CYS A 344 -29.34 14.77 59.03
N ARG A 345 -30.33 15.34 58.30
CA ARG A 345 -31.57 15.89 58.90
C ARG A 345 -32.79 14.95 58.97
N ARG A 346 -32.69 13.69 58.54
CA ARG A 346 -33.78 12.70 58.66
C ARG A 346 -33.43 11.57 59.62
N LYS A 347 -33.50 11.84 60.92
CA LYS A 347 -33.82 10.85 61.98
C LYS A 347 -34.12 11.62 63.27
N LYS A 348 -35.39 11.98 63.48
CA LYS A 348 -35.90 12.34 64.80
C LYS A 348 -37.13 11.47 65.10
N TYR A 349 -36.89 10.53 66.01
CA TYR A 349 -37.79 9.54 66.58
C TYR A 349 -38.95 10.26 67.32
N ARG A 350 -40.19 9.78 67.15
CA ARG A 350 -41.32 10.17 68.01
C ARG A 350 -41.83 8.90 68.71
N SER A 351 -41.80 8.94 70.03
CA SER A 351 -42.17 7.89 70.97
C SER A 351 -43.63 7.96 71.40
N GLU A 352 -44.16 6.75 71.69
CA GLU A 352 -45.27 6.37 72.60
C GLU A 352 -46.75 6.55 72.20
N PRO A 353 -47.70 5.79 72.82
CA PRO A 353 -47.59 4.57 73.64
C PRO A 353 -48.58 3.42 73.24
N VAL A 354 -48.41 2.27 73.91
CA VAL A 354 -49.14 0.99 73.74
C VAL A 354 -50.43 0.93 74.58
N GLN A 355 -51.51 0.33 74.05
CA GLN A 355 -52.49 -0.48 74.83
C GLN A 355 -53.09 -1.64 73.98
N PRO A 356 -53.53 -2.75 74.59
CA PRO A 356 -53.72 -4.05 73.93
C PRO A 356 -55.19 -4.43 73.69
N ARG A 357 -55.48 -5.27 72.67
CA ARG A 357 -56.78 -5.96 72.55
C ARG A 357 -56.69 -7.35 71.89
N VAL A 358 -56.79 -8.36 72.76
CA VAL A 358 -57.51 -9.65 72.70
C VAL A 358 -57.93 -10.25 71.34
N GLN A 359 -57.53 -11.53 71.18
CA GLN A 359 -58.08 -12.68 70.41
C GLN A 359 -59.43 -12.49 69.68
N ASN A 360 -59.59 -13.05 68.47
CA ASN A 360 -60.01 -14.45 68.26
C ASN A 360 -60.23 -14.85 66.78
N ASN A 361 -60.22 -16.17 66.56
CA ASN A 361 -60.84 -16.97 65.49
C ASN A 361 -60.20 -16.97 64.09
N GLN A 362 -59.55 -18.06 63.67
CA GLN A 362 -60.05 -19.41 63.27
C GLN A 362 -60.32 -19.54 61.76
N ALA A 363 -59.39 -20.29 61.17
CA ALA A 363 -59.38 -21.13 59.97
C ALA A 363 -60.69 -21.46 59.23
N VAL A 364 -60.62 -21.38 57.89
CA VAL A 364 -61.20 -22.31 56.88
C VAL A 364 -60.28 -22.19 55.64
N ARG A 365 -59.40 -23.12 55.25
CA ARG A 365 -59.48 -24.47 54.64
C ARG A 365 -60.04 -24.56 53.21
N SER A 366 -59.16 -25.04 52.30
CA SER A 366 -59.41 -25.86 51.09
C SER A 366 -59.97 -25.10 49.86
N SER A 367 -59.63 -25.35 48.58
CA SER A 367 -59.07 -26.51 47.85
C SER A 367 -58.58 -25.98 46.48
N ALA A 368 -57.36 -26.26 46.01
CA ALA A 368 -56.95 -27.33 45.09
C ALA A 368 -57.32 -27.19 43.59
N SER A 369 -56.26 -27.35 42.77
CA SER A 369 -56.17 -27.81 41.35
C SER A 369 -56.24 -26.77 40.22
N THR A 370 -55.53 -26.86 39.08
CA THR A 370 -54.29 -27.53 38.57
C THR A 370 -54.10 -27.00 37.13
N GLY A 371 -52.85 -26.91 36.62
CA GLY A 371 -52.51 -26.97 35.17
C GLY A 371 -51.88 -25.68 34.59
N GLN A 372 -50.55 -25.54 34.54
CA GLN A 372 -49.54 -26.06 33.58
C GLN A 372 -49.33 -25.19 32.31
N GLY A 373 -48.07 -24.81 32.07
CA GLY A 373 -47.55 -24.17 30.84
C GLY A 373 -46.23 -23.40 31.02
N GLU A 374 -45.10 -24.13 31.01
CA GLU A 374 -43.71 -23.82 30.56
C GLU A 374 -43.14 -22.37 30.67
N ALA A 375 -42.06 -22.07 31.44
CA ALA A 375 -40.60 -22.32 31.26
C ALA A 375 -39.97 -21.52 30.07
N PHE A 376 -38.91 -20.70 30.17
CA PHE A 376 -37.54 -20.94 30.66
C PHE A 376 -36.71 -19.61 30.81
N ASN A 377 -36.02 -19.42 31.97
CA ASN A 377 -34.67 -18.88 32.34
C ASN A 377 -33.89 -17.79 31.49
N PRO A 378 -32.78 -17.16 31.97
CA PRO A 378 -31.93 -17.47 33.15
C PRO A 378 -31.40 -16.32 34.03
N GLY A 379 -30.84 -16.72 35.19
CA GLY A 379 -30.16 -15.89 36.18
C GLY A 379 -28.62 -15.84 36.08
N MET A 380 -28.06 -14.93 36.87
CA MET A 380 -26.65 -14.57 37.04
C MET A 380 -25.80 -15.63 37.76
N PHE A 381 -24.49 -15.63 37.46
CA PHE A 381 -23.44 -16.18 38.32
C PHE A 381 -22.35 -15.14 38.61
N THR A 382 -21.86 -15.17 39.84
CA THR A 382 -20.82 -14.36 40.46
C THR A 382 -19.44 -15.00 40.33
N VAL A 383 -18.36 -14.21 40.26
CA VAL A 383 -17.02 -14.61 40.76
C VAL A 383 -16.28 -13.36 41.28
N SER A 384 -15.72 -13.48 42.48
CA SER A 384 -14.77 -12.56 43.11
C SER A 384 -13.38 -13.22 43.15
N TYR A 385 -12.28 -12.46 43.06
CA TYR A 385 -11.12 -12.55 43.97
C TYR A 385 -10.02 -11.51 43.57
N PHE A 386 -9.51 -10.79 44.57
CA PHE A 386 -8.31 -9.94 44.54
C PHE A 386 -7.09 -10.71 45.10
N PRO A 387 -5.86 -10.19 44.92
CA PRO A 387 -5.06 -9.85 46.10
C PRO A 387 -4.42 -8.45 46.08
N THR A 388 -3.91 -8.08 47.25
CA THR A 388 -3.62 -6.76 47.86
C THR A 388 -2.22 -6.16 47.55
N PRO A 389 -1.96 -4.89 47.96
CA PRO A 389 -0.78 -4.10 47.59
C PRO A 389 0.33 -4.08 48.67
N ARG A 390 1.55 -3.66 48.31
CA ARG A 390 2.66 -3.38 49.25
C ARG A 390 3.36 -2.04 48.97
N ASN A 391 3.18 -1.13 49.94
CA ASN A 391 4.06 -0.11 50.55
C ASN A 391 4.98 0.86 49.77
N ASN A 392 5.00 2.07 50.33
CA ASN A 392 5.67 3.33 49.97
C ASN A 392 7.19 3.42 50.22
N GLY A 393 7.86 4.22 49.37
CA GLY A 393 8.81 5.29 49.72
C GLY A 393 10.29 5.08 49.33
N PRO A 394 11.13 6.14 49.20
CA PRO A 394 10.85 7.58 49.03
C PRO A 394 11.62 8.25 47.87
N SER A 395 11.34 9.56 47.73
CA SER A 395 11.77 10.57 46.76
C SER A 395 13.26 10.61 46.35
N GLY A 396 13.48 10.85 45.05
CA GLY A 396 14.74 11.32 44.47
C GLY A 396 14.48 12.44 43.45
N THR A 397 15.19 13.55 43.60
CA THR A 397 15.09 14.84 42.90
C THR A 397 15.62 14.83 41.46
N SER A 398 14.97 15.63 40.61
CA SER A 398 15.51 16.46 39.51
C SER A 398 16.45 15.85 38.45
N ALA A 399 15.97 15.75 37.21
CA ALA A 399 16.67 16.24 36.01
C ALA A 399 15.70 16.27 34.80
N LEU A 400 15.56 17.44 34.17
CA LEU A 400 14.97 17.60 32.83
C LEU A 400 15.88 16.97 31.78
N PRO A 401 15.41 16.12 30.85
CA PRO A 401 16.20 15.75 29.69
C PRO A 401 16.21 16.90 28.69
N GLN A 402 17.41 17.40 28.41
CA GLN A 402 17.71 18.39 27.38
C GLN A 402 17.33 17.86 25.99
N ARG A 403 16.80 18.76 25.15
CA ARG A 403 16.55 18.55 23.72
C ARG A 403 17.87 18.23 23.00
N PRO A 404 17.99 17.13 22.23
CA PRO A 404 19.15 16.90 21.39
C PRO A 404 19.20 17.92 20.23
N PRO A 405 20.40 18.37 19.81
CA PRO A 405 20.54 19.36 18.75
C PRO A 405 20.15 18.78 17.39
N GLN A 406 19.51 19.62 16.55
CA GLN A 406 19.15 19.27 15.17
C GLN A 406 20.42 18.97 14.35
N PRO A 407 20.43 17.91 13.52
CA PRO A 407 21.47 17.73 12.52
C PRO A 407 21.27 18.75 11.39
N SER A 408 22.31 19.57 11.21
CA SER A 408 22.52 20.48 10.10
C SER A 408 22.85 19.74 8.80
N GLY A 409 22.17 20.13 7.71
CA GLY A 409 22.70 20.08 6.34
C GLY A 409 22.69 18.72 5.65
N PHE A 410 21.84 18.57 4.63
CA PHE A 410 22.00 17.53 3.62
C PHE A 410 23.28 17.78 2.81
N PRO A 411 24.06 16.75 2.44
CA PRO A 411 25.19 16.92 1.54
C PRO A 411 24.70 17.35 0.15
N LEU A 412 25.27 18.43 -0.38
CA LEU A 412 25.05 18.91 -1.74
C LEU A 412 25.41 17.81 -2.74
N LYS A 413 24.47 17.53 -3.66
CA LYS A 413 24.65 16.60 -4.78
C LYS A 413 25.83 17.06 -5.64
N PRO A 414 26.77 16.19 -6.04
CA PRO A 414 27.86 16.60 -6.92
C PRO A 414 27.32 17.06 -8.29
N PRO A 415 27.96 18.03 -8.95
CA PRO A 415 27.52 18.54 -10.24
C PRO A 415 27.59 17.48 -11.33
N ILE A 416 26.56 17.47 -12.19
CA ILE A 416 26.43 16.58 -13.34
C ILE A 416 27.55 16.92 -14.35
N PRO A 417 28.31 15.93 -14.86
CA PRO A 417 29.30 16.19 -15.89
C PRO A 417 28.64 16.69 -17.18
N PRO A 418 29.27 17.63 -17.92
CA PRO A 418 28.70 18.18 -19.14
C PRO A 418 28.57 17.11 -20.22
N TYR A 419 27.45 17.15 -20.96
CA TYR A 419 27.20 16.28 -22.10
C TYR A 419 28.30 16.43 -23.18
N PRO A 420 28.75 15.33 -23.81
CA PRO A 420 29.65 15.42 -24.95
C PRO A 420 28.96 16.14 -26.11
N ALA A 421 29.67 17.11 -26.72
CA ALA A 421 29.20 17.85 -27.87
C ALA A 421 28.93 16.89 -29.05
N TRP A 422 27.70 16.91 -29.55
CA TRP A 422 27.32 16.18 -30.77
C TRP A 422 28.06 16.79 -31.97
N LEU A 423 29.02 16.03 -32.51
CA LEU A 423 29.58 16.30 -33.83
C LEU A 423 28.58 15.85 -34.90
N PRO A 424 28.20 16.70 -35.88
CA PRO A 424 27.30 16.30 -36.94
C PRO A 424 27.98 15.26 -37.84
N GLN A 425 27.38 14.07 -37.94
CA GLN A 425 27.81 13.04 -38.87
C GLN A 425 27.61 13.54 -40.32
N ARG A 426 28.69 13.47 -41.11
CA ARG A 426 28.65 13.64 -42.56
C ARG A 426 27.79 12.54 -43.18
N ALA A 427 26.86 12.95 -44.03
CA ALA A 427 26.16 12.05 -44.95
C ALA A 427 27.17 11.33 -45.87
N VAL A 428 27.04 10.02 -45.97
CA VAL A 428 27.49 9.19 -47.10
C VAL A 428 26.35 8.25 -47.45
#